data_AF-A0A6C2U3D9-F1
#
_entry.id   AF-A0A6C2U3D9-F1
#
_cell.length_a   1.000
_cell.length_b   1.000
_cell.length_c   1.000
_cell.angle_alpha   90.00
_cell.angle_beta   90.00
_cell.angle_gamma   90.00
#
_symmetry.space_group_name_H-M   'P 1'
#
loop_
_entity.id
_entity.type
_entity.pdbx_description
1 polymer ?
#
loop_
_entity_poly.entity_id
_entity_poly.type
_entity_poly.pdbx_seq_one_letter_code
_entity_poly.pdbx_strand_id
1 'polypeptide(L)'
;MKKQTLAIAIISTALVALAQYSIDWSTLDGGGGAMSGGSYALRGTIGQPDAGNMDGGNYAVRGGFWVPQAVQVAGAPWLTIAVDGVASVEVSWYPADPNWVLQETFNLQSNWVDSASGSTNPVSIPATEAALFYRLREL
;
A
#
# COMPACT_ATOMS: atom_id res chain seq x y z
N MET A 1 -53.83 17.44 -31.03
CA MET A 1 -53.50 17.22 -29.60
C MET A 1 -52.49 16.10 -29.36
N LYS A 2 -52.56 14.93 -30.03
CA LYS A 2 -51.60 13.81 -29.82
C LYS A 2 -50.13 14.07 -30.21
N LYS A 3 -49.87 14.96 -31.18
CA LYS A 3 -48.49 15.27 -31.64
C LYS A 3 -47.72 16.19 -30.68
N GLN A 4 -48.42 16.99 -29.87
CA GLN A 4 -47.79 17.90 -28.91
C GLN A 4 -47.38 17.17 -27.62
N THR A 5 -48.09 16.11 -27.25
CA THR A 5 -47.74 15.25 -26.10
C THR A 5 -46.44 14.48 -26.32
N LEU A 6 -46.15 14.08 -27.57
CA LEU A 6 -44.92 13.34 -27.92
C LEU A 6 -43.66 14.24 -27.88
N ALA A 7 -43.78 15.52 -28.26
CA ALA A 7 -42.68 16.47 -28.21
C ALA A 7 -42.26 16.80 -26.77
N ILE A 8 -43.22 16.86 -25.84
CA ILE A 8 -42.96 17.14 -24.42
C ILE A 8 -42.25 15.95 -23.75
N ALA A 9 -42.60 14.71 -24.12
CA ALA A 9 -41.96 13.51 -23.56
C ALA A 9 -40.50 13.30 -24.01
N ILE A 10 -40.11 13.79 -25.19
CA ILE A 10 -38.74 13.69 -25.72
C ILE A 10 -37.83 14.75 -25.07
N ILE A 11 -38.38 15.91 -24.69
CA ILE A 11 -37.63 16.99 -24.03
C ILE A 11 -37.36 16.65 -22.56
N SER A 12 -38.25 15.92 -21.87
CA SER A 12 -38.06 15.54 -20.47
C SER A 12 -37.06 14.39 -20.24
N THR A 13 -36.73 13.59 -21.26
CA THR A 13 -35.67 12.55 -21.18
C THR A 13 -34.26 13.09 -21.47
N ALA A 14 -34.12 14.33 -21.95
CA ALA A 14 -32.83 14.94 -22.27
C ALA A 14 -32.15 15.61 -21.06
N LEU A 15 -32.82 15.69 -19.91
CA LEU A 15 -32.25 16.20 -18.67
C LEU A 15 -31.80 15.05 -17.76
N VAL A 16 -30.94 14.17 -18.28
CA VAL A 16 -30.02 13.46 -17.39
C VAL A 16 -29.01 14.50 -16.96
N ALA A 17 -29.30 15.19 -15.86
CA ALA A 17 -28.30 16.01 -15.19
C ALA A 17 -27.19 15.07 -14.72
N LEU A 18 -26.15 14.92 -15.53
CA LEU A 18 -24.87 14.41 -15.07
C LEU A 18 -24.37 15.49 -14.11
N ALA A 19 -24.62 15.31 -12.82
CA ALA A 19 -23.84 15.98 -11.79
C ALA A 19 -22.42 15.41 -11.90
N GLN A 20 -21.67 15.88 -12.89
CA GLN A 20 -20.27 15.58 -13.02
C GLN A 20 -19.60 16.48 -12.00
N TYR A 21 -19.37 15.95 -10.80
CA TYR A 21 -18.58 16.63 -9.80
C TYR A 21 -17.21 16.90 -10.42
N SER A 22 -16.95 18.15 -10.81
CA SER A 22 -15.64 18.59 -11.24
C SER A 22 -14.98 19.30 -10.06
N ILE A 23 -13.73 18.93 -9.82
CA ILE A 23 -12.85 19.73 -8.98
C ILE A 23 -12.17 20.70 -9.93
N ASP A 24 -12.73 21.90 -10.06
CA ASP A 24 -12.24 22.90 -11.02
C ASP A 24 -10.93 23.56 -10.56
N TRP A 25 -10.54 23.33 -9.30
CA TRP A 25 -9.31 23.82 -8.70
C TRP A 25 -8.89 22.93 -7.52
N SER A 26 -7.59 22.62 -7.46
CA SER A 26 -6.96 21.98 -6.32
C SER A 26 -5.49 22.42 -6.21
N THR A 27 -5.01 22.67 -5.00
CA THR A 27 -3.57 22.64 -4.69
C THR A 27 -3.26 21.46 -3.79
N LEU A 28 -2.19 20.76 -4.12
CA LEU A 28 -1.53 19.83 -3.21
C LEU A 28 -0.20 20.50 -2.83
N ASP A 29 -0.23 21.29 -1.77
CA ASP A 29 0.98 21.88 -1.24
C ASP A 29 1.83 20.76 -0.65
N GLY A 30 2.91 20.39 -1.36
CA GLY A 30 3.83 19.35 -0.90
C GLY A 30 4.46 19.70 0.44
N GLY A 31 4.80 18.68 1.22
CA GLY A 31 5.49 18.83 2.50
C GLY A 31 6.22 17.56 2.90
N GLY A 32 7.07 17.65 3.92
CA GLY A 32 8.03 16.60 4.27
C GLY A 32 9.45 16.91 3.78
N GLY A 33 10.35 15.94 3.91
CA GLY A 33 11.79 16.09 3.68
C GLY A 33 12.60 16.09 4.97
N ALA A 34 13.92 16.25 4.81
CA ALA A 34 14.86 16.32 5.92
C ALA A 34 14.88 17.73 6.53
N MET A 35 14.67 17.79 7.83
CA MET A 35 14.82 18.97 8.68
C MET A 35 15.96 18.68 9.64
N SER A 36 16.83 19.65 9.90
CA SER A 36 17.91 19.49 10.88
C SER A 36 17.97 20.68 11.83
N GLY A 37 18.34 20.39 13.07
CA GLY A 37 18.49 21.38 14.14
C GLY A 37 19.47 20.87 15.19
N GLY A 38 20.63 21.53 15.32
CA GLY A 38 21.72 21.05 16.16
C GLY A 38 22.20 19.68 15.70
N SER A 39 22.30 18.72 16.62
CA SER A 39 22.71 17.33 16.34
C SER A 39 21.58 16.41 15.85
N TYR A 40 20.37 16.93 15.70
CA TYR A 40 19.20 16.13 15.34
C TYR A 40 18.80 16.36 13.89
N ALA A 41 18.46 15.27 13.22
CA ALA A 41 17.81 15.26 11.92
C ALA A 41 16.43 14.61 12.06
N LEU A 42 15.40 15.27 11.56
CA LEU A 42 14.03 14.78 11.48
C LEU A 42 13.67 14.65 10.00
N ARG A 43 13.13 13.50 9.59
CA ARG A 43 12.57 13.33 8.26
C ARG A 43 11.07 13.13 8.38
N GLY A 44 10.32 14.06 7.81
CA GLY A 44 8.86 13.99 7.76
C GLY A 44 8.40 13.66 6.35
N THR A 45 7.22 13.06 6.23
CA THR A 45 6.54 12.83 4.96
C THR A 45 5.10 13.30 5.13
N ILE A 46 4.64 14.26 4.33
CA ILE A 46 3.22 14.61 4.31
C ILE A 46 2.48 13.67 3.36
N GLY A 47 1.34 13.17 3.84
CA GLY A 47 0.63 12.02 3.30
C GLY A 47 0.17 12.18 1.86
N GLN A 48 0.27 11.07 1.12
CA GLN A 48 -0.61 10.81 0.00
C GLN A 48 -2.04 10.64 0.55
N PRO A 49 -3.06 11.31 0.00
CA PRO A 49 -4.47 11.04 0.34
C PRO A 49 -4.84 9.56 0.15
N ASP A 50 -4.08 8.86 -0.69
CA ASP A 50 -4.22 7.44 -1.05
C ASP A 50 -3.40 6.51 -0.14
N ALA A 51 -2.71 7.06 0.88
CA ALA A 51 -1.98 6.27 1.86
C ALA A 51 -2.97 5.50 2.74
N GLY A 52 -3.14 4.23 2.40
CA GLY A 52 -4.04 3.33 3.09
C GLY A 52 -4.00 1.95 2.45
N ASN A 53 -4.74 1.01 3.05
CA ASN A 53 -4.86 -0.34 2.53
C ASN A 53 -6.03 -0.36 1.55
N MET A 54 -5.74 -0.69 0.29
CA MET A 54 -6.74 -0.95 -0.74
C MET A 54 -6.64 -2.42 -1.13
N ASP A 55 -7.73 -3.16 -0.99
CA ASP A 55 -7.79 -4.58 -1.35
C ASP A 55 -8.85 -4.78 -2.44
N GLY A 56 -8.56 -5.64 -3.43
CA GLY A 56 -9.44 -5.93 -4.56
C GLY A 56 -9.14 -7.28 -5.20
N GLY A 57 -10.01 -8.27 -4.99
CA GLY A 57 -9.79 -9.64 -5.46
C GLY A 57 -8.52 -10.23 -4.84
N ASN A 58 -7.58 -10.68 -5.70
CA ASN A 58 -6.29 -11.22 -5.28
C ASN A 58 -5.19 -10.16 -5.14
N TYR A 59 -5.54 -8.88 -5.25
CA TYR A 59 -4.59 -7.78 -5.23
C TYR A 59 -4.77 -6.93 -3.98
N ALA A 60 -3.66 -6.55 -3.37
CA ALA A 60 -3.59 -5.60 -2.28
C ALA A 60 -2.59 -4.51 -2.64
N VAL A 61 -2.96 -3.26 -2.38
CA VAL A 61 -2.08 -2.10 -2.45
C VAL A 61 -2.01 -1.51 -1.04
N ARG A 62 -0.82 -1.46 -0.47
CA ARG A 62 -0.56 -0.83 0.82
C ARG A 62 0.14 0.50 0.54
N GLY A 63 -0.61 1.60 0.53
CA GLY A 63 -0.08 2.94 0.33
C GLY A 63 0.58 3.49 1.60
N GLY A 64 1.70 4.20 1.44
CA GLY A 64 2.41 4.83 2.55
C GLY A 64 3.92 4.91 2.28
N PHE A 65 4.57 5.96 2.79
CA PHE A 65 5.99 6.23 2.51
C PHE A 65 6.95 5.28 3.25
N TRP A 66 6.55 4.76 4.41
CA TRP A 66 7.43 4.04 5.34
C TRP A 66 7.09 2.56 5.53
N VAL A 67 6.27 1.97 4.65
CA VAL A 67 5.70 0.64 4.92
C VAL A 67 6.46 -0.42 4.12
N PRO A 68 7.29 -1.28 4.76
CA PRO A 68 7.77 -2.50 4.11
C PRO A 68 6.59 -3.35 3.65
N GLN A 69 6.75 -3.99 2.49
CA GLN A 69 5.62 -4.59 1.76
C GLN A 69 5.69 -6.11 1.80
N ALA A 70 4.61 -6.75 2.24
CA ALA A 70 4.47 -8.21 2.17
C ALA A 70 3.91 -8.61 0.80
N VAL A 71 4.61 -9.49 0.10
CA VAL A 71 4.21 -10.12 -1.15
C VAL A 71 3.70 -11.52 -0.83
N GLN A 72 2.40 -11.71 -0.96
CA GLN A 72 1.79 -13.03 -0.79
C GLN A 72 2.17 -13.95 -1.95
N VAL A 73 2.54 -15.19 -1.63
CA VAL A 73 2.83 -16.25 -2.60
C VAL A 73 1.74 -17.30 -2.48
N ALA A 74 1.17 -17.73 -3.61
CA ALA A 74 0.13 -18.75 -3.60
C ALA A 74 0.65 -20.05 -2.97
N GLY A 75 -0.09 -20.59 -1.99
CA GLY A 75 0.28 -21.79 -1.24
C GLY A 75 1.22 -21.55 -0.05
N ALA A 76 1.76 -20.34 0.11
CA ALA A 76 2.56 -19.99 1.28
C ALA A 76 1.68 -19.65 2.50
N PRO A 77 2.22 -19.75 3.73
CA PRO A 77 1.63 -19.14 4.91
C PRO A 77 1.34 -17.65 4.69
N TRP A 78 0.32 -17.13 5.38
CA TRP A 78 -0.09 -15.74 5.27
C TRP A 78 0.94 -14.83 5.94
N LEU A 79 1.68 -14.07 5.13
CA LEU A 79 2.72 -13.16 5.59
C LEU A 79 2.13 -11.82 6.04
N THR A 80 2.50 -11.36 7.22
CA THR A 80 2.00 -10.12 7.83
C THR A 80 3.18 -9.26 8.28
N ILE A 81 3.00 -7.94 8.18
CA ILE A 81 3.95 -6.94 8.67
C ILE A 81 3.19 -6.01 9.60
N ALA A 82 3.70 -5.81 10.80
CA ALA A 82 3.17 -4.89 11.80
C ALA A 82 4.27 -3.91 12.25
N VAL A 83 3.88 -2.71 12.67
CA VAL A 83 4.82 -1.77 13.28
C VAL A 83 5.22 -2.30 14.66
N ASP A 84 6.52 -2.34 14.93
CA ASP A 84 7.09 -2.77 16.20
C ASP A 84 7.97 -1.65 16.77
N GLY A 85 7.37 -0.77 17.57
CA GLY A 85 8.08 0.39 18.15
C GLY A 85 8.31 1.54 17.17
N VAL A 86 9.39 2.31 17.38
CA VAL A 86 9.67 3.57 16.67
C VAL A 86 10.53 3.42 15.42
N ALA A 87 11.25 2.30 15.27
CA ALA A 87 12.22 2.11 14.18
C ALA A 87 12.33 0.66 13.71
N SER A 88 11.30 -0.16 13.98
CA SER A 88 11.28 -1.56 13.60
C SER A 88 9.88 -1.99 13.16
N VAL A 89 9.86 -3.08 12.41
CA VAL A 89 8.64 -3.80 12.03
C VAL A 89 8.76 -5.24 12.46
N GLU A 90 7.66 -5.82 12.90
CA GLU A 90 7.54 -7.25 13.09
C GLU A 90 7.04 -7.86 11.77
N VAL A 91 7.78 -8.84 11.25
CA VAL A 91 7.38 -9.68 10.14
C VAL A 91 7.04 -11.06 10.68
N SER A 92 5.84 -11.54 10.38
CA SER A 92 5.34 -12.82 10.89
C SER A 92 4.47 -13.53 9.88
N TRP A 93 4.30 -14.84 10.02
CA TRP A 93 3.41 -15.61 9.15
C TRP A 93 2.60 -16.68 9.88
N TYR A 94 1.45 -17.02 9.30
CA TYR A 94 0.57 -18.07 9.82
C TYR A 94 0.02 -18.97 8.70
N PRO A 95 0.03 -20.31 8.84
CA PRO A 95 0.56 -21.09 9.96
C PRO A 95 2.09 -20.99 10.09
N ALA A 96 2.60 -21.17 11.31
CA ALA A 96 4.03 -21.20 11.57
C ALA A 96 4.62 -22.54 11.07
N ASP A 97 4.98 -22.57 9.79
CA ASP A 97 5.57 -23.74 9.12
C ASP A 97 7.09 -23.54 8.94
N PRO A 98 7.95 -24.43 9.49
CA PRO A 98 9.40 -24.33 9.37
C PRO A 98 9.94 -24.61 7.96
N ASN A 99 9.14 -25.15 7.05
CA ASN A 99 9.52 -25.35 5.64
C ASN A 99 9.50 -24.05 4.82
N TRP A 100 9.23 -22.91 5.45
CA TRP A 100 9.24 -21.61 4.79
C TRP A 100 10.31 -20.70 5.40
N VAL A 101 11.02 -19.99 4.53
CA VAL A 101 11.98 -18.96 4.92
C VAL A 101 11.57 -17.60 4.37
N LEU A 102 11.93 -16.55 5.11
CA LEU A 102 11.72 -15.18 4.67
C LEU A 102 12.72 -14.83 3.58
N GLN A 103 12.26 -14.22 2.49
CA GLN A 103 13.08 -13.59 1.48
C GLN A 103 12.82 -12.09 1.43
N GLU A 104 13.84 -11.34 1.05
CA GLU A 104 13.77 -9.89 0.88
C GLU A 104 14.36 -9.41 -0.45
N THR A 105 13.89 -8.25 -0.93
CA THR A 105 14.44 -7.56 -2.10
C THR A 105 14.17 -6.06 -2.02
N PHE A 106 14.94 -5.28 -2.77
CA PHE A 106 14.71 -3.84 -3.00
C PHE A 106 13.85 -3.55 -4.25
N ASN A 107 13.52 -4.57 -5.06
CA ASN A 107 12.66 -4.44 -6.24
C ASN A 107 11.81 -5.70 -6.42
N LEU A 108 10.49 -5.54 -6.58
CA LEU A 108 9.53 -6.63 -6.83
C LEU A 108 9.86 -7.54 -8.03
N GLN A 109 10.63 -7.05 -9.02
CA GLN A 109 10.88 -7.76 -10.28
C GLN A 109 11.94 -8.88 -10.17
N SER A 110 12.97 -8.73 -9.34
CA SER A 110 14.11 -9.66 -9.31
C SER A 110 14.93 -9.57 -8.02
N ASN A 111 15.99 -10.39 -7.92
CA ASN A 111 17.00 -10.33 -6.84
C ASN A 111 16.47 -10.61 -5.43
N TRP A 112 15.49 -11.51 -5.32
CA TRP A 112 15.06 -12.04 -4.03
C TRP A 112 16.18 -12.85 -3.38
N VAL A 113 16.57 -12.47 -2.18
CA VAL A 113 17.58 -13.18 -1.37
C VAL A 113 16.95 -13.67 -0.08
N ASP A 114 17.47 -14.77 0.46
CA ASP A 114 17.02 -15.25 1.77
C ASP A 114 17.45 -14.26 2.87
N SER A 115 16.51 -13.90 3.73
CA SER A 115 16.74 -13.05 4.90
C SER A 115 17.65 -13.78 5.89
N ALA A 116 18.46 -13.01 6.62
CA ALA A 116 19.26 -13.52 7.72
C ALA A 116 18.43 -14.18 8.85
N SER A 117 17.11 -13.90 8.90
CA SER A 117 16.19 -14.51 9.87
C SER A 117 15.90 -16.00 9.59
N GLY A 118 16.12 -16.48 8.36
CA GLY A 118 15.74 -17.83 7.95
C GLY A 118 14.24 -18.09 8.16
N SER A 119 13.91 -19.21 8.84
CA SER A 119 12.54 -19.62 9.19
C SER A 119 12.05 -19.07 10.54
N THR A 120 12.78 -18.13 11.16
CA THR A 120 12.39 -17.51 12.44
C THR A 120 11.10 -16.71 12.27
N ASN A 121 10.10 -17.01 13.11
CA ASN A 121 8.77 -16.40 13.05
C ASN A 121 8.17 -16.28 14.47
N PRO A 122 7.81 -15.07 14.94
CA PRO A 122 7.98 -13.76 14.28
C PRO A 122 9.45 -13.29 14.27
N VAL A 123 9.76 -12.29 13.44
CA VAL A 123 11.06 -11.61 13.42
C VAL A 123 10.89 -10.09 13.45
N SER A 124 11.65 -9.41 14.30
CA SER A 124 11.73 -7.94 14.32
C SER A 124 12.86 -7.47 13.41
N ILE A 125 12.54 -6.59 12.46
CA ILE A 125 13.45 -6.06 11.46
C ILE A 125 13.54 -4.54 11.60
N PRO A 126 14.74 -3.95 11.66
CA PRO A 126 14.91 -2.50 11.65
C PRO A 126 14.32 -1.87 10.38
N ALA A 127 13.54 -0.80 10.55
CA ALA A 127 13.03 -0.03 9.44
C ALA A 127 14.19 0.71 8.75
N THR A 128 14.26 0.61 7.42
CA THR A 128 15.28 1.28 6.60
C THR A 128 14.67 2.39 5.76
N GLU A 129 15.49 3.33 5.28
CA GLU A 129 15.03 4.37 4.35
C GLU A 129 14.62 3.80 2.98
N ALA A 130 15.28 2.72 2.54
CA ALA A 130 14.92 2.04 1.31
C ALA A 130 13.70 1.14 1.51
N ALA A 131 12.80 1.12 0.52
CA ALA A 131 11.70 0.18 0.52
C ALA A 131 12.23 -1.26 0.40
N LEU A 132 11.87 -2.10 1.37
CA LEU A 132 12.11 -3.54 1.36
C LEU A 132 10.79 -4.27 1.14
N PHE A 133 10.85 -5.29 0.30
CA PHE A 133 9.75 -6.19 -0.01
C PHE A 133 10.06 -7.56 0.56
N TYR A 134 9.08 -8.20 1.19
CA TYR A 134 9.22 -9.49 1.84
C TYR A 134 8.30 -10.52 1.20
N ARG A 135 8.76 -11.76 1.04
CA ARG A 135 7.93 -12.91 0.65
C ARG A 135 8.39 -14.17 1.36
N LEU A 136 7.59 -15.21 1.32
CA LEU A 136 8.01 -16.53 1.78
C LEU A 136 8.47 -17.39 0.59
N ARG A 137 9.53 -18.18 0.83
CA ARG A 137 10.01 -19.21 -0.09
C ARG A 137 10.00 -20.56 0.63
N GLU A 138 9.48 -21.58 -0.04
CA GLU A 138 9.52 -22.96 0.44
C GLU A 138 10.97 -23.49 0.35
N LEU A 139 11.39 -24.23 1.38
CA LEU A 139 12.69 -24.86 1.51
C LEU A 139 12.82 -26.11 0.65
#